data_AF-A0A848ZDR9-F1
#
_entry.id   AF-A0A848ZDR9-F1
#
_cell.length_a   1.000
_cell.length_b   1.000
_cell.length_c   1.000
_cell.angle_alpha   90.00
_cell.angle_beta   90.00
_cell.angle_gamma   90.00
#
_symmetry.space_group_name_H-M   'P 1'
#
loop_
_entity.id
_entity.type
_entity.pdbx_description
1 polymer ?
#
loop_
_entity_poly.entity_id
_entity_poly.type
_entity_poly.pdbx_seq_one_letter_code
_entity_poly.pdbx_strand_id
1 'polypeptide(L)' 'MLKTGTKIVMTKGYKGVKGVITERTDSRFEFYIIKLDNGINIVVGPSAFIKEEDLDNAQT' A
#
# COMPACT_ATOMS: atom_id res chain seq x y z
N MET A 1 -7.70 -5.13 -8.41
CA MET A 1 -7.58 -5.70 -7.05
C MET A 1 -6.15 -6.09 -6.76
N LEU A 2 -5.60 -5.57 -5.67
CA LEU A 2 -4.24 -5.88 -5.22
C LEU A 2 -4.25 -7.14 -4.37
N LYS A 3 -3.10 -7.81 -4.29
CA LYS A 3 -2.95 -9.08 -3.56
C LYS A 3 -2.16 -8.87 -2.29
N THR A 4 -2.36 -9.75 -1.30
CA THR A 4 -1.43 -9.87 -0.18
C THR A 4 -0.01 -10.09 -0.71
N GLY A 5 0.97 -9.43 -0.10
CA GLY A 5 2.35 -9.42 -0.55
C GLY A 5 2.70 -8.31 -1.54
N THR A 6 1.73 -7.55 -2.08
CA THR A 6 2.02 -6.39 -2.92
C THR A 6 2.77 -5.34 -2.11
N LYS A 7 3.96 -4.96 -2.59
CA LYS A 7 4.77 -3.87 -2.03
C LYS A 7 4.27 -2.53 -2.54
N ILE A 8 4.20 -1.56 -1.64
CA ILE A 8 3.64 -0.25 -1.92
C ILE A 8 4.52 0.85 -1.35
N VAL A 9 4.31 2.06 -1.86
CA VAL A 9 4.85 3.30 -1.32
C VAL A 9 3.68 4.24 -1.02
N MET A 10 3.62 4.74 0.20
CA MET A 10 2.58 5.67 0.61
C MET A 10 2.75 7.03 -0.10
N THR A 11 1.64 7.61 -0.56
CA THR A 11 1.65 8.89 -1.30
C THR A 11 0.99 10.04 -0.54
N LYS A 12 0.20 9.72 0.50
CA LYS A 12 -0.55 10.69 1.33
C LYS A 12 -0.03 10.70 2.77
N GLY A 13 -0.83 10.25 3.75
CA GLY A 13 -0.35 10.00 5.10
C GLY A 13 0.80 8.98 5.06
N TYR A 14 1.82 9.19 5.89
CA TYR A 14 3.08 8.41 5.85
C TYR A 14 3.81 8.48 4.50
N LYS A 15 3.70 9.59 3.76
CA LYS A 15 4.31 9.77 2.44
C LYS A 15 5.76 9.28 2.37
N GLY A 16 6.07 8.45 1.37
CA GLY A 16 7.39 7.88 1.13
C GLY A 16 7.71 6.64 1.97
N VAL A 17 6.93 6.35 3.02
CA VAL A 17 7.10 5.12 3.79
C VAL A 17 6.63 3.94 2.95
N LYS A 18 7.46 2.90 2.91
CA LYS A 18 7.19 1.64 2.23
C LYS A 18 6.38 0.72 3.13
N GLY A 19 5.70 -0.24 2.51
CA GLY A 19 4.99 -1.27 3.24
C GLY A 19 4.51 -2.39 2.33
N VAL A 20 3.80 -3.34 2.94
CA VAL A 20 3.25 -4.51 2.27
C VAL A 20 1.78 -4.69 2.64
N ILE A 21 0.95 -5.01 1.63
CA ILE A 21 -0.42 -5.44 1.87
C ILE A 21 -0.38 -6.80 2.56
N THR A 22 -0.91 -6.87 3.77
CA THR A 22 -0.99 -8.11 4.56
C THR A 22 -2.35 -8.77 4.43
N GLU A 23 -3.41 -7.97 4.27
CA GLU A 23 -4.77 -8.47 4.17
C GLU A 23 -5.62 -7.59 3.25
N ARG A 24 -6.55 -8.22 2.55
CA ARG A 24 -7.66 -7.54 1.91
C ARG A 24 -8.89 -7.68 2.79
N THR A 25 -9.53 -6.57 3.12
CA THR A 25 -10.79 -6.58 3.88
C THR A 25 -11.97 -7.01 3.01
N ASP A 26 -13.07 -7.42 3.65
CA ASP A 26 -14.34 -7.73 2.98
C ASP A 26 -15.10 -6.47 2.52
N SER A 27 -14.49 -5.29 2.61
CA SER A 27 -15.12 -4.04 2.21
C SER A 27 -15.26 -3.93 0.69
N ARG A 28 -16.45 -3.51 0.24
CA ARG A 28 -16.70 -3.14 -1.17
C ARG A 28 -15.85 -1.98 -1.68
N PHE A 29 -15.23 -1.22 -0.78
CA PHE A 29 -14.41 -0.04 -1.11
C PHE A 29 -12.91 -0.36 -1.25
N GLU A 30 -12.55 -1.64 -1.29
CA GLU A 30 -11.17 -2.12 -1.44
C GLU A 30 -10.22 -1.55 -0.38
N PHE A 31 -10.60 -1.65 0.90
CA PHE A 31 -9.67 -1.36 1.99
C PHE A 31 -8.71 -2.53 2.21
N TYR A 32 -7.45 -2.20 2.50
CA TYR A 32 -6.38 -3.16 2.76
C TYR A 32 -5.74 -2.89 4.12
N ILE A 33 -5.30 -3.95 4.79
CA ILE A 33 -4.42 -3.85 5.95
C ILE A 33 -2.98 -3.86 5.45
N ILE A 34 -2.25 -2.80 5.76
CA ILE A 34 -0.86 -2.59 5.34
C ILE A 34 0.03 -2.58 6.56
N LYS A 35 1.10 -3.38 6.52
CA LYS A 35 2.21 -3.29 7.46
C LYS A 35 3.27 -2.37 6.86
N LEU A 36 3.49 -1.23 7.50
CA LEU A 36 4.54 -0.29 7.12
C LEU A 36 5.89 -0.71 7.70
N ASP A 37 6.97 -0.31 7.03
CA ASP A 37 8.35 -0.64 7.44
C ASP A 37 8.73 -0.02 8.80
N ASN A 38 8.03 1.04 9.21
CA ASN A 38 8.20 1.66 10.52
C ASN A 38 7.48 0.90 11.67
N GLY A 39 6.90 -0.27 11.38
CA GLY A 39 6.25 -1.14 12.37
C GLY A 39 4.76 -0.83 12.63
N ILE A 40 4.18 0.18 11.98
CA ILE A 40 2.77 0.53 12.11
C ILE A 40 1.92 -0.32 11.16
N ASN A 41 0.77 -0.80 11.64
CA ASN A 41 -0.26 -1.40 10.80
C ASN A 41 -1.41 -0.42 10.60
N ILE A 42 -1.82 -0.21 9.36
CA ILE A 42 -2.89 0.74 8.99
C ILE A 42 -3.91 0.11 8.06
N VAL A 43 -5.15 0.63 8.09
CA VAL A 43 -6.18 0.32 7.11
C VAL A 43 -6.33 1.50 6.17
N VAL A 44 -6.10 1.29 4.88
CA VAL A 44 -6.19 2.36 3.87
C VAL A 44 -6.75 1.87 2.55
N GLY A 45 -7.37 2.78 1.80
CA GLY A 45 -7.84 2.52 0.45
C GLY A 45 -6.74 2.76 -0.60
N PRO A 46 -6.95 2.32 -1.86
CA PRO A 46 -5.93 2.32 -2.91
C PRO A 46 -5.39 3.72 -3.24
N SER A 47 -6.18 4.77 -3.00
CA SER A 47 -5.75 6.15 -3.30
C SER A 47 -4.66 6.70 -2.37
N ALA A 48 -4.29 5.98 -1.30
CA ALA A 48 -3.31 6.44 -0.31
C ALA A 48 -1.88 6.01 -0.63
N PHE A 49 -1.70 5.14 -1.62
CA PHE A 49 -0.42 4.55 -1.98
C PHE A 49 -0.37 4.23 -3.47
N ILE A 50 0.81 3.88 -3.95
CA ILE A 50 1.04 3.30 -5.27
C ILE A 50 1.87 2.04 -5.10
N LYS A 51 1.88 1.15 -6.10
CA LYS A 51 2.76 -0.01 -6.03
C LYS A 51 4.20 0.42 -6.20
N GLU A 52 5.11 -0.27 -5.51
CA GLU A 52 6.54 -0.01 -5.65
C GLU A 52 7.01 -0.26 -7.10
N GLU A 53 6.48 -1.30 -7.76
CA GLU A 53 6.76 -1.60 -9.18
C GLU A 53 6.38 -0.46 -10.14
N ASP A 54 5.33 0.28 -9.84
CA ASP A 54 4.87 1.39 -10.70
C ASP A 54 5.76 2.64 -10.51
N LEU A 55 6.46 2.75 -9.38
CA LEU A 55 7.40 3.83 -9.11
C LEU A 55 8.71 3.64 -9.90
N ASP A 56 9.21 2.41 -9.97
CA ASP A 56 10.46 2.07 -10.65
C ASP A 56 10.33 2.24 -12.17
N ASN A 57 9.15 1.89 -12.73
CA ASN A 57 8.87 2.03 -14.16
C ASN A 57 8.69 3.49 -14.63
N ALA A 58 8.42 4.43 -13.72
CA ALA A 58 8.26 5.85 -14.06
C ALA A 58 9.58 6.64 -14.12
N GLN A 59 10.70 6.00 -13.75
CA GLN A 59 12.05 6.60 -13.75
C GLN A 59 12.95 6.07 -14.87
N THR A 60 12.40 5.28 -15.80
CA THR A 60 13.08 4.74 -17.00
C THR A 60 12.47 5.34 -18.26
#